data_AF-G3H0X6-F1
#
_entry.id   AF-G3H0X6-F1
#
_cell.length_a   1.000
_cell.length_b   1.000
_cell.length_c   1.000
_cell.angle_alpha   90.00
_cell.angle_beta   90.00
_cell.angle_gamma   90.00
#
_symmetry.space_group_name_H-M   'P 1'
#
loop_
_entity.id
_entity.type
_entity.pdbx_description
1 polymer ?
#
loop_
_entity_poly.entity_id
_entity_poly.type
_entity_poly.pdbx_seq_one_letter_code
_entity_poly.pdbx_strand_id
1 'polypeptide(L)'
;MADIFLPGSNEVWYDSKTFAQWKGGCTVKIPVTLDTIPVFQRGGSVVPIKTSVGKSTGWMTDSPYGLRLALSTQDSAEGELYLDDGHSFQYLHQDQFLHRRFSFCSGVLINRCADEKGHYPSKCIVEQILVLGLRKKPSSVTTRSSDGKVQPAAFTYHTKASALSLEKLSLSITDDWEVHIR
;
A
#
# COMPACT_ATOMS: atom_id res chain seq x y z
N MET A 1 19.35 -9.75 -20.11
CA MET A 1 18.72 -8.41 -20.07
C MET A 1 17.33 -8.55 -20.65
N ALA A 2 16.36 -7.80 -20.12
CA ALA A 2 15.03 -7.65 -20.70
C ALA A 2 14.79 -6.16 -21.02
N ASP A 3 14.21 -5.88 -22.18
CA ASP A 3 13.81 -4.54 -22.58
C ASP A 3 12.35 -4.34 -22.16
N ILE A 4 12.10 -3.35 -21.29
CA ILE A 4 10.79 -3.11 -20.68
C ILE A 4 10.36 -1.68 -20.98
N PHE A 5 9.23 -1.52 -21.64
CA PHE A 5 8.64 -0.21 -21.87
C PHE A 5 7.83 0.22 -20.66
N LEU A 6 8.22 1.34 -20.04
CA LEU A 6 7.50 1.98 -18.96
C LEU A 6 6.71 3.17 -19.54
N PRO A 7 5.38 3.11 -19.66
CA PRO A 7 4.60 4.15 -20.33
C PRO A 7 4.45 5.43 -19.48
N GLY A 8 3.99 6.51 -20.14
CA GLY A 8 3.66 7.80 -19.50
C GLY A 8 4.88 8.70 -19.28
N SER A 9 5.09 9.71 -20.13
CA SER A 9 6.25 10.61 -20.05
C SER A 9 6.30 11.48 -18.78
N ASN A 10 5.16 11.68 -18.13
CA ASN A 10 5.00 12.40 -16.86
C ASN A 10 4.79 11.47 -15.66
N GLU A 11 4.93 10.15 -15.89
CA GLU A 11 4.77 9.12 -14.86
C GLU A 11 6.11 8.71 -14.27
N VAL A 12 6.01 8.08 -13.11
CA VAL A 12 7.13 7.46 -12.41
C VAL A 12 6.76 6.01 -12.11
N TRP A 13 7.75 5.12 -12.17
CA TRP A 13 7.61 3.70 -11.92
C TRP A 13 8.63 3.25 -10.87
N TYR A 14 8.25 2.34 -9.99
CA TYR A 14 9.11 1.82 -8.95
C TYR A 14 9.30 0.32 -9.16
N ASP A 15 10.54 -0.13 -9.19
CA ASP A 15 10.85 -1.55 -9.19
C ASP A 15 10.32 -2.18 -7.89
N SER A 16 9.48 -3.22 -8.01
CA SER A 16 8.77 -3.80 -6.87
C SER A 16 9.65 -4.52 -5.86
N LYS A 17 10.90 -4.85 -6.21
CA LYS A 17 11.84 -5.60 -5.38
C LYS A 17 12.95 -4.72 -4.82
N THR A 18 13.52 -3.87 -5.66
CA THR A 18 14.64 -2.98 -5.31
C THR A 18 14.20 -1.60 -4.87
N PHE A 19 12.94 -1.24 -5.14
CA PHE A 19 12.35 0.09 -4.92
C PHE A 19 13.00 1.22 -5.72
N ALA A 20 13.85 0.87 -6.70
CA ALA A 20 14.46 1.84 -7.59
C ALA A 20 13.40 2.58 -8.41
N GLN A 21 13.55 3.90 -8.50
CA GLN A 21 12.66 4.78 -9.23
C GLN A 21 13.10 4.92 -10.69
N TRP A 22 12.14 4.87 -11.60
CA TRP A 22 12.32 4.98 -13.05
C TRP A 22 11.35 6.01 -13.64
N LYS A 23 11.82 6.79 -14.60
CA LYS A 23 10.96 7.70 -15.37
C LYS A 23 10.15 6.90 -16.38
N GLY A 24 8.88 7.25 -16.58
CA GLY A 24 8.08 6.70 -17.67
C GLY A 24 8.34 7.36 -19.03
N GLY A 25 7.69 6.84 -20.06
CA GLY A 25 7.84 7.24 -21.46
C GLY A 25 9.12 6.71 -22.13
N CYS A 26 9.76 5.68 -21.57
CA CYS A 26 10.98 5.12 -22.13
C CYS A 26 11.07 3.60 -21.95
N THR A 27 11.93 2.98 -22.77
CA THR A 27 12.33 1.58 -22.60
C THR A 27 13.56 1.51 -21.72
N VAL A 28 13.50 0.69 -20.67
CA VAL A 28 14.61 0.44 -19.75
C VAL A 28 15.16 -0.97 -19.97
N LYS A 29 16.48 -1.11 -19.82
CA LYS A 29 17.14 -2.42 -19.91
C LYS A 29 17.38 -2.96 -18.51
N ILE A 30 16.66 -4.02 -18.14
CA ILE A 30 16.72 -4.60 -16.80
C ILE A 30 17.58 -5.88 -16.82
N PRO A 31 18.60 -5.98 -15.96
CA PRO A 31 19.29 -7.25 -15.72
C PRO A 31 18.32 -8.27 -15.14
N VAL A 32 18.29 -9.46 -15.76
CA VAL A 32 17.44 -10.56 -15.32
C VAL A 32 18.29 -11.82 -15.18
N THR A 33 18.09 -12.52 -14.06
CA THR A 33 18.50 -13.91 -13.85
C THR A 33 17.30 -14.83 -14.04
N LEU A 34 17.50 -16.15 -13.93
CA LEU A 34 16.40 -17.13 -13.99
C LEU A 34 15.30 -16.84 -12.94
N ASP A 35 15.68 -16.31 -11.78
CA ASP A 35 14.76 -16.00 -10.67
C ASP A 35 14.20 -14.56 -10.73
N THR A 36 14.55 -13.79 -11.76
CA THR A 36 14.11 -12.39 -11.86
C THR A 36 12.80 -12.29 -12.62
N ILE A 37 11.76 -11.82 -11.93
CA ILE A 37 10.49 -11.42 -12.54
C ILE A 37 10.42 -9.89 -12.45
N PRO A 38 10.64 -9.16 -13.56
CA PRO A 38 10.65 -7.70 -13.52
C PRO A 38 9.22 -7.16 -13.39
N VAL A 39 8.91 -6.59 -12.23
CA VAL A 39 7.60 -6.02 -11.91
C VAL A 39 7.78 -4.60 -11.39
N PHE A 40 6.97 -3.69 -11.94
CA PHE A 40 7.01 -2.27 -11.61
C PHE A 40 5.66 -1.82 -11.08
N GLN A 41 5.69 -1.07 -9.99
CA GLN A 41 4.52 -0.37 -9.45
C GLN A 41 4.51 1.05 -10.00
N ARG A 42 3.38 1.48 -10.57
CA ARG A 42 3.19 2.86 -11.03
C ARG A 42 3.12 3.81 -9.83
N GLY A 43 3.75 4.98 -9.92
CA GLY A 43 3.54 6.07 -8.98
C GLY A 43 2.07 6.53 -8.97
N GLY A 44 1.62 7.05 -7.85
CA GLY A 44 0.21 7.37 -7.63
C GLY A 44 -0.62 6.18 -7.13
N SER A 45 0.00 5.04 -6.82
CA SER A 45 -0.74 3.84 -6.40
C SER A 45 -0.44 3.39 -4.97
N VAL A 46 -1.47 2.90 -4.29
CA VAL A 46 -1.36 2.13 -3.04
C VAL A 46 -1.73 0.68 -3.34
N VAL A 47 -0.83 -0.24 -3.04
CA VAL A 47 -1.05 -1.69 -3.24
C VAL A 47 -1.07 -2.37 -1.87
N PRO A 48 -2.23 -2.91 -1.43
CA PRO A 48 -2.32 -3.80 -0.29
C PRO A 48 -1.71 -5.16 -0.62
N ILE A 49 -0.87 -5.69 0.27
CA ILE A 49 -0.17 -6.97 0.08
C ILE A 49 -0.26 -7.77 1.39
N LYS A 50 -0.58 -9.06 1.35
CA LYS A 50 -0.46 -9.91 2.55
C LYS A 50 1.01 -10.04 2.94
N THR A 51 1.35 -9.79 4.21
CA THR A 51 2.76 -9.78 4.67
C THR A 51 3.31 -11.18 4.94
N SER A 52 2.44 -12.19 5.04
CA SER A 52 2.79 -13.59 5.19
C SER A 52 2.22 -14.43 4.05
N VAL A 53 3.03 -15.34 3.51
CA VAL A 53 2.60 -16.31 2.49
C VAL A 53 2.28 -17.63 3.17
N GLY A 54 1.02 -18.06 3.04
CA GLY A 54 0.52 -19.33 3.54
C GLY A 54 0.58 -20.46 2.51
N LYS A 55 0.10 -21.64 2.91
CA LYS A 55 -0.02 -22.80 2.01
C LYS A 55 -1.20 -22.70 1.04
N SER A 56 -2.20 -21.89 1.38
CA SER A 56 -3.39 -21.64 0.56
C SER A 56 -3.97 -20.27 0.88
N THR A 57 -4.83 -19.74 0.01
CA THR A 57 -5.52 -18.45 0.22
C THR A 57 -6.44 -18.51 1.45
N GLY A 58 -7.13 -19.63 1.68
CA GLY A 58 -7.94 -19.83 2.88
C GLY A 58 -7.14 -19.84 4.19
N TRP A 59 -5.86 -20.25 4.15
CA TRP A 59 -4.96 -20.13 5.30
C TRP A 59 -4.53 -18.67 5.54
N MET A 60 -4.59 -17.86 4.49
CA MET A 60 -4.20 -16.45 4.51
C MET A 60 -5.36 -15.49 4.79
N THR A 61 -6.59 -15.99 5.00
CA THR A 61 -7.79 -15.16 5.20
C THR A 61 -7.54 -14.05 6.22
N ASP A 62 -7.09 -14.41 7.42
CA ASP A 62 -6.81 -13.47 8.52
C ASP A 62 -5.37 -12.93 8.53
N SER A 63 -4.56 -13.22 7.51
CA SER A 63 -3.17 -12.72 7.45
C SER A 63 -3.13 -11.20 7.40
N PRO A 64 -2.16 -10.55 8.07
CA PRO A 64 -2.03 -9.09 8.04
C PRO A 64 -1.74 -8.56 6.64
N TYR A 65 -2.03 -7.27 6.44
CA TYR A 65 -1.68 -6.50 5.26
C TYR A 65 -0.49 -5.58 5.52
N GLY A 66 0.29 -5.38 4.47
CA GLY A 66 1.19 -4.26 4.29
C GLY A 66 0.63 -3.35 3.20
N LEU A 67 0.77 -2.04 3.37
CA LEU A 67 0.42 -1.07 2.33
C LEU A 67 1.70 -0.57 1.67
N ARG A 68 1.80 -0.76 0.36
CA ARG A 68 2.90 -0.23 -0.44
C ARG A 68 2.43 0.99 -1.23
N LEU A 69 2.86 2.17 -0.79
CA LEU A 69 2.55 3.44 -1.42
C LEU A 69 3.70 3.81 -2.36
N ALA A 70 3.42 3.91 -3.65
CA ALA A 70 4.33 4.45 -4.63
C ALA A 70 3.90 5.88 -4.96
N LEU A 71 4.65 6.90 -4.51
CA LEU A 71 4.25 8.28 -4.71
C LEU A 71 4.36 8.69 -6.19
N SER A 72 3.36 9.43 -6.67
CA SER A 72 3.32 10.05 -7.98
C SER A 72 4.35 11.17 -8.10
N THR A 73 4.44 11.79 -9.28
CA THR A 73 5.23 13.01 -9.46
C THR A 73 4.67 14.22 -8.69
N GLN A 74 3.42 14.13 -8.20
CA GLN A 74 2.71 15.09 -7.36
C GLN A 74 2.69 14.70 -5.88
N ASP A 75 3.53 13.75 -5.46
CA ASP A 75 3.64 13.27 -4.08
C ASP A 75 2.31 12.74 -3.50
N SER A 76 1.49 12.13 -4.35
CA SER A 76 0.20 11.51 -3.99
C SER A 76 0.17 10.02 -4.34
N ALA A 77 -0.72 9.27 -3.70
CA ALA A 77 -1.03 7.89 -4.08
C ALA A 77 -2.43 7.49 -3.64
N GLU A 78 -3.10 6.65 -4.44
CA GLU A 78 -4.42 6.10 -4.09
C GLU A 78 -4.51 4.61 -4.41
N GLY A 79 -5.35 3.91 -3.67
CA GLY A 79 -5.64 2.51 -3.93
C GLY A 79 -6.81 2.02 -3.10
N GLU A 80 -7.29 0.83 -3.41
CA GLU A 80 -8.47 0.28 -2.76
C GLU A 80 -8.22 -1.17 -2.33
N LEU A 81 -9.00 -1.62 -1.36
CA LEU A 81 -9.06 -3.01 -0.93
C LEU A 81 -10.52 -3.44 -0.80
N TYR A 82 -10.86 -4.52 -1.47
CA TYR A 82 -12.13 -5.21 -1.32
C TYR A 82 -11.92 -6.51 -0.55
N LEU A 83 -12.78 -6.82 0.42
CA LEU A 83 -12.79 -8.06 1.19
C LEU A 83 -14.22 -8.57 1.39
N ASP A 84 -14.41 -9.86 1.22
CA ASP A 84 -15.60 -10.60 1.62
C ASP A 84 -15.15 -11.99 2.11
N ASP A 85 -16.09 -12.95 2.19
CA ASP A 85 -15.76 -14.32 2.58
C ASP A 85 -14.98 -15.11 1.51
N GLY A 86 -14.81 -14.56 0.29
CA GLY A 86 -14.04 -15.12 -0.81
C GLY A 86 -14.66 -16.30 -1.55
N HIS A 87 -15.89 -16.72 -1.20
CA HIS A 87 -16.48 -17.96 -1.73
C HIS A 87 -18.00 -17.98 -1.91
N SER A 88 -18.74 -17.04 -1.32
CA SER A 88 -20.20 -17.00 -1.39
C SER A 88 -20.69 -15.75 -2.13
N PHE A 89 -22.01 -15.68 -2.34
CA PHE A 89 -22.68 -14.50 -2.91
C PHE A 89 -23.24 -13.56 -1.82
N GLN A 90 -22.80 -13.67 -0.57
CA GLN A 90 -23.30 -12.81 0.51
C GLN A 90 -22.99 -11.33 0.27
N TYR A 91 -21.89 -11.00 -0.41
CA TYR A 91 -21.60 -9.62 -0.83
C TYR A 91 -22.71 -9.03 -1.71
N LEU A 92 -23.36 -9.85 -2.53
CA LEU A 92 -24.38 -9.42 -3.50
C LEU A 92 -25.77 -9.34 -2.87
N HIS A 93 -26.10 -10.25 -1.96
CA HIS A 93 -27.46 -10.41 -1.43
C HIS A 93 -27.65 -9.89 -0.01
N GLN A 94 -26.56 -9.65 0.71
CA GLN A 94 -26.58 -9.27 2.13
C GLN A 94 -25.59 -8.14 2.44
N ASP A 95 -24.99 -7.52 1.41
CA ASP A 95 -23.95 -6.50 1.54
C ASP A 95 -22.79 -6.92 2.47
N GLN A 96 -22.48 -8.23 2.55
CA GLN A 96 -21.37 -8.74 3.37
C GLN A 96 -20.03 -8.61 2.65
N PHE A 97 -19.56 -7.38 2.52
CA PHE A 97 -18.23 -7.05 2.03
C PHE A 97 -17.68 -5.83 2.76
N LEU A 98 -16.38 -5.58 2.62
CA LEU A 98 -15.67 -4.40 3.09
C LEU A 98 -14.96 -3.79 1.89
N HIS A 99 -15.22 -2.52 1.60
CA HIS A 99 -14.51 -1.78 0.57
C HIS A 99 -13.82 -0.58 1.19
N ARG A 100 -12.49 -0.59 1.15
CA ARG A 100 -11.63 0.45 1.74
C ARG A 100 -10.92 1.24 0.65
N ARG A 101 -10.82 2.55 0.84
CA ARG A 101 -10.00 3.45 0.03
C ARG A 101 -8.85 4.00 0.86
N PHE A 102 -7.64 3.84 0.32
CA PHE A 102 -6.42 4.45 0.81
C PHE A 102 -6.10 5.65 -0.04
N SER A 103 -5.85 6.80 0.59
CA SER A 103 -5.41 8.01 -0.09
C SER A 103 -4.24 8.63 0.65
N PHE A 104 -3.19 8.99 -0.09
CA PHE A 104 -2.03 9.70 0.41
C PHE A 104 -1.90 11.03 -0.30
N CYS A 105 -1.89 12.11 0.48
CA CYS A 105 -1.62 13.45 -0.03
C CYS A 105 -1.09 14.33 1.12
N SER A 106 -0.18 15.24 0.81
CA SER A 106 0.32 16.24 1.75
C SER A 106 0.84 15.64 3.09
N GLY A 107 1.51 14.49 3.01
CA GLY A 107 2.07 13.82 4.18
C GLY A 107 1.06 13.03 5.03
N VAL A 108 -0.19 12.87 4.57
CA VAL A 108 -1.22 12.13 5.32
C VAL A 108 -1.71 10.96 4.49
N LEU A 109 -1.58 9.74 5.03
CA LEU A 109 -2.28 8.54 4.55
C LEU A 109 -3.60 8.42 5.29
N ILE A 110 -4.69 8.20 4.57
CA ILE A 110 -6.03 8.04 5.12
C ILE A 110 -6.60 6.71 4.63
N ASN A 111 -7.15 5.91 5.55
CA ASN A 111 -8.05 4.79 5.26
C ASN A 111 -9.49 5.21 5.56
N ARG A 112 -10.38 5.10 4.57
CA ARG A 112 -11.82 5.38 4.69
C ARG A 112 -12.65 4.30 4.03
N CYS A 113 -13.91 4.22 4.45
CA CYS A 113 -14.91 3.42 3.75
C CYS A 113 -15.11 3.96 2.33
N ALA A 114 -15.08 3.08 1.34
CA ALA A 114 -15.31 3.41 -0.07
C ALA A 114 -16.76 3.15 -0.49
N ASP A 115 -17.44 2.20 0.17
CA ASP A 115 -18.86 1.91 -0.02
C ASP A 115 -19.50 1.57 1.33
N GLU A 116 -20.35 2.47 1.83
CA GLU A 116 -21.01 2.37 3.14
C GLU A 116 -22.08 1.27 3.21
N LYS A 117 -22.48 0.65 2.08
CA LYS A 117 -23.41 -0.48 2.11
C LYS A 117 -22.74 -1.72 2.69
N GLY A 118 -21.46 -1.92 2.36
CA GLY A 118 -20.71 -3.10 2.73
C GLY A 118 -20.40 -3.16 4.22
N HIS A 119 -20.81 -4.26 4.87
CA HIS A 119 -20.43 -4.57 6.25
C HIS A 119 -19.86 -5.98 6.33
N TYR A 120 -18.55 -6.09 6.53
CA TYR A 120 -17.87 -7.37 6.71
C TYR A 120 -16.88 -7.32 7.88
N PRO A 121 -17.09 -8.12 8.94
CA PRO A 121 -16.15 -8.18 10.05
C PRO A 121 -14.87 -8.89 9.62
N SER A 122 -13.72 -8.28 9.91
CA SER A 122 -12.40 -8.88 9.63
C SER A 122 -11.47 -8.70 10.81
N LYS A 123 -10.60 -9.69 11.03
CA LYS A 123 -9.49 -9.61 11.99
C LYS A 123 -8.22 -9.04 11.36
N CYS A 124 -8.23 -8.78 10.06
CA CYS A 124 -7.06 -8.28 9.35
C CYS A 124 -6.66 -6.90 9.85
N ILE A 125 -5.36 -6.71 10.03
CA ILE A 125 -4.74 -5.44 10.36
C ILE A 125 -3.77 -5.02 9.25
N VAL A 126 -3.47 -3.73 9.18
CA VAL A 126 -2.27 -3.21 8.52
C VAL A 126 -1.15 -3.18 9.55
N GLU A 127 -0.12 -4.00 9.32
CA GLU A 127 1.06 -4.09 10.20
C GLU A 127 2.30 -3.42 9.63
N GLN A 128 2.31 -3.17 8.32
CA GLN A 128 3.44 -2.60 7.60
C GLN A 128 2.97 -1.50 6.65
N ILE A 129 3.71 -0.39 6.58
CA ILE A 129 3.51 0.65 5.57
C ILE A 129 4.87 0.99 4.96
N LEU A 130 4.99 0.88 3.65
CA LEU A 130 6.17 1.27 2.88
C LEU A 130 5.79 2.41 1.94
N VAL A 131 6.43 3.56 2.08
CA VAL A 131 6.25 4.73 1.21
C VAL A 131 7.49 4.92 0.35
N LEU A 132 7.33 4.84 -0.97
CA LEU A 132 8.38 5.01 -1.97
C LEU A 132 8.29 6.40 -2.61
N GLY A 133 9.44 7.05 -2.81
CA GLY A 133 9.51 8.38 -3.43
C GLY A 133 9.35 9.54 -2.43
N LEU A 134 9.39 9.26 -1.12
CA LEU A 134 9.35 10.29 -0.07
C LEU A 134 10.71 11.00 0.01
N ARG A 135 10.84 12.14 -0.67
CA ARG A 135 12.13 12.83 -0.88
C ARG A 135 12.75 13.42 0.38
N LYS A 136 11.93 13.76 1.39
CA LYS A 136 12.38 14.36 2.64
C LYS A 136 12.20 13.35 3.77
N LYS A 137 13.24 13.21 4.59
CA LYS A 137 13.17 12.42 5.83
C LYS A 137 12.15 13.07 6.77
N PRO A 138 11.14 12.34 7.26
CA PRO A 138 10.24 12.86 8.27
C PRO A 138 10.96 13.03 9.61
N SER A 139 10.56 14.07 10.33
CA SER A 139 10.86 14.34 11.73
C SER A 139 10.04 13.46 12.67
N SER A 140 8.80 13.13 12.29
CA SER A 140 7.89 12.33 13.12
C SER A 140 6.84 11.61 12.28
N VAL A 141 6.31 10.51 12.83
CA VAL A 141 5.17 9.79 12.27
C VAL A 141 4.20 9.46 13.38
N THR A 142 2.91 9.72 13.17
CA THR A 142 1.85 9.43 14.14
C THR A 142 0.65 8.78 13.48
N THR A 143 0.03 7.82 14.15
CA THR A 143 -1.26 7.24 13.76
C THR A 143 -2.39 7.97 14.49
N ARG A 144 -3.55 8.07 13.85
CA ARG A 144 -4.81 8.54 14.46
C ARG A 144 -5.89 7.51 14.17
N SER A 145 -6.50 6.95 15.21
CA SER A 145 -7.66 6.05 15.09
C SER A 145 -8.98 6.82 14.96
N SER A 146 -10.04 6.11 14.62
CA SER A 146 -11.41 6.63 14.48
C SER A 146 -11.94 7.31 15.75
N ASP A 147 -11.54 6.84 16.93
CA ASP A 147 -11.85 7.44 18.23
C ASP A 147 -11.07 8.75 18.52
N GLY A 148 -10.23 9.19 17.58
CA GLY A 148 -9.42 10.40 17.68
C GLY A 148 -8.12 10.23 18.46
N LYS A 149 -7.83 9.04 19.02
CA LYS A 149 -6.59 8.77 19.74
C LYS A 149 -5.40 8.84 18.78
N VAL A 150 -4.38 9.62 19.18
CA VAL A 150 -3.14 9.79 18.42
C VAL A 150 -2.01 9.05 19.12
N GLN A 151 -1.19 8.32 18.38
CA GLN A 151 -0.03 7.60 18.92
C GLN A 151 1.20 7.78 18.01
N PRO A 152 2.41 7.89 18.57
CA PRO A 152 3.65 7.84 17.79
C PRO A 152 3.80 6.48 17.09
N ALA A 153 4.31 6.49 15.86
CA ALA A 153 4.71 5.29 15.14
C ALA A 153 6.22 5.31 14.90
N ALA A 154 6.89 4.20 15.24
CA ALA A 154 8.29 4.02 14.90
C ALA A 154 8.45 3.90 13.37
N PHE A 155 9.52 4.48 12.84
CA PHE A 155 9.80 4.44 11.41
C PHE A 155 11.30 4.35 11.12
N THR A 156 11.62 3.79 9.96
CA THR A 156 12.96 3.80 9.37
C THR A 156 12.91 4.54 8.06
N TYR A 157 13.85 5.47 7.84
CA TYR A 157 13.97 6.19 6.57
C TYR A 157 15.25 5.81 5.84
N HIS A 158 15.10 5.35 4.60
CA HIS A 158 16.19 4.92 3.73
C HIS A 158 16.50 6.02 2.70
N THR A 159 17.48 6.87 3.01
CA THR A 159 17.83 8.04 2.17
C THR A 159 18.17 7.69 0.73
N LYS A 160 18.89 6.58 0.49
CA LYS A 160 19.28 6.16 -0.87
C LYS A 160 18.08 5.78 -1.74
N ALA A 161 17.05 5.19 -1.13
CA ALA A 161 15.84 4.75 -1.84
C ALA A 161 14.71 5.78 -1.76
N SER A 162 14.89 6.90 -1.03
CA SER A 162 13.82 7.83 -0.68
C SER A 162 12.57 7.10 -0.17
N ALA A 163 12.78 6.14 0.76
CA ALA A 163 11.74 5.24 1.22
C ALA A 163 11.56 5.32 2.74
N LEU A 164 10.31 5.27 3.19
CA LEU A 164 9.93 5.24 4.60
C LEU A 164 9.25 3.89 4.90
N SER A 165 9.73 3.21 5.93
CA SER A 165 9.15 1.96 6.43
C SER A 165 8.60 2.16 7.83
N LEU A 166 7.34 1.79 8.02
CA LEU A 166 6.70 1.63 9.33
C LEU A 166 6.40 0.14 9.50
N GLU A 167 6.74 -0.41 10.65
CA GLU A 167 6.56 -1.82 10.97
C GLU A 167 5.84 -1.99 12.31
N LYS A 168 5.29 -3.19 12.54
CA LYS A 168 4.61 -3.57 13.80
C LYS A 168 3.44 -2.65 14.15
N LEU A 169 2.75 -2.15 13.12
CA LEU A 169 1.49 -1.44 13.29
C LEU A 169 0.38 -2.44 13.66
N SER A 170 -0.72 -1.92 14.20
CA SER A 170 -1.91 -2.70 14.53
C SER A 170 -3.17 -1.93 14.15
N LEU A 171 -3.19 -1.42 12.92
CA LEU A 171 -4.30 -0.61 12.40
C LEU A 171 -5.35 -1.55 11.81
N SER A 172 -6.57 -1.58 12.34
CA SER A 172 -7.62 -2.43 11.78
C SER A 172 -7.90 -2.08 10.31
N ILE A 173 -8.15 -3.09 9.47
CA ILE A 173 -8.55 -2.85 8.08
C ILE A 173 -9.98 -2.32 7.98
N THR A 174 -10.84 -2.68 8.94
CA THR A 174 -12.27 -2.30 8.98
C THR A 174 -12.45 -0.83 9.34
N ASP A 175 -11.53 -0.29 10.13
CA ASP A 175 -11.73 1.00 10.79
C ASP A 175 -11.13 2.15 9.99
N ASP A 176 -11.69 3.33 10.19
CA ASP A 176 -11.12 4.58 9.72
C ASP A 176 -9.89 4.96 10.55
N TRP A 177 -8.80 5.32 9.89
CA TRP A 177 -7.59 5.80 10.53
C TRP A 177 -6.76 6.66 9.60
N GLU A 178 -5.80 7.39 10.18
CA GLU A 178 -4.85 8.22 9.46
C GLU A 178 -3.42 7.96 9.94
N VAL A 179 -2.45 8.15 9.05
CA VAL A 179 -1.02 8.20 9.37
C VAL A 179 -0.47 9.53 8.88
N HIS A 180 0.01 10.33 9.82
CA HIS A 180 0.59 11.66 9.57
C HIS A 180 2.11 11.53 9.55
N ILE A 181 2.73 11.96 8.45
CA ILE A 181 4.17 11.95 8.20
C ILE A 181 4.63 13.40 8.09
N ARG A 182 5.43 13.87 9.06
CA ARG A 182 5.87 15.28 9.16
C ARG A 182 7.37 15.40 9.08
#